data_AF-A0A812TI39-F1
#
_entry.id   AF-A0A812TI39-F1
#
_cell.length_a   1.000
_cell.length_b   1.000
_cell.length_c   1.000
_cell.angle_alpha   90.00
_cell.angle_beta   90.00
_cell.angle_gamma   90.00
#
_symmetry.space_group_name_H-M   'P 1'
#
loop_
_entity.id
_entity.type
_entity.pdbx_description
1 polymer ?
#
loop_
_entity_poly.entity_id
_entity_poly.type
_entity_poly.pdbx_seq_one_letter_code
_entity_poly.pdbx_strand_id
1 'polypeptide(L)'
;MAQGCTWWARCPEVICQVDHGEQFHHKSDVSMESSLHVLLLRDPRDVATALRHKNCASTYECAIQRIRAVSNWTEARYREHSELPGSFLLFFEDVAVHPEETLRSLTSFLGLELSLNDKEIGSWRTATQHGVICQTRSAYPSWIASYVSSVMGEELSLHLWNHWASCNATWAPEPCHGRAVLEVHEGLHGDVCRWPEGSFTCPVTCKKSQAEYCVGAKQQPCRAAAIADHWRAGFVPNPLTPRVMHTFYEQSAHDDRENARQLTLATWEYHWRRAGWHTRVLRLDDAKKSPFYKQLLLRLNRIPLGPNPAYEKMCYMRYLAMSEAGGGWMSDYDTLPMQFLASSDLMDNGRFTVLQGHVPALMSGSQEEWRRISVLLTESALLMTRQTPMPRLVSDMHAMAGLVNKSGLKNKSLDALNSINVVADARDYVRHTSDCIDFRSFNLAIHVSHASLTEGLGLAMAKVETKRPGIMNTTMERFWKCHEMNT
;
A
#
# COMPACT_ATOMS: atom_id res chain seq x y z
N MET A 1 10.44 -36.85 10.49
CA MET A 1 11.59 -36.18 11.14
C MET A 1 11.60 -34.70 10.72
N ALA A 2 10.66 -33.91 11.22
CA ALA A 2 10.64 -32.45 11.05
C ALA A 2 10.08 -31.87 12.35
N GLN A 3 10.96 -31.46 13.26
CA GLN A 3 10.56 -30.76 14.47
C GLN A 3 10.71 -29.26 14.18
N GLY A 4 9.60 -28.55 13.98
CA GLY A 4 9.61 -27.08 13.88
C GLY A 4 9.28 -26.46 12.53
N CYS A 5 8.38 -27.03 11.72
CA CYS A 5 7.79 -26.26 10.62
C CYS A 5 6.93 -25.12 11.21
N THR A 6 7.35 -23.87 11.03
CA THR A 6 6.57 -22.71 11.48
C THR A 6 5.53 -22.39 10.41
N TRP A 7 4.30 -22.82 10.64
CA TRP A 7 3.15 -22.35 9.87
C TRP A 7 2.88 -20.89 10.22
N TRP A 8 3.22 -19.97 9.32
CA TRP A 8 2.65 -18.64 9.38
C TRP A 8 1.19 -18.76 8.98
N ALA A 9 0.29 -18.81 9.96
CA ALA A 9 -1.15 -19.02 9.78
C ALA A 9 -1.87 -17.97 8.88
N ARG A 10 -1.12 -17.10 8.18
CA ARG A 10 -1.61 -16.04 7.28
C ARG A 10 -0.79 -15.86 5.99
N CYS A 11 0.20 -16.70 5.69
CA CYS A 11 0.88 -16.76 4.40
C CYS A 11 0.92 -18.23 3.92
N PRO A 12 0.82 -18.52 2.60
CA PRO A 12 0.74 -19.89 2.09
C PRO A 12 2.09 -20.64 2.06
N GLU A 13 3.11 -20.19 2.80
CA GLU A 13 4.47 -20.74 2.73
C GLU A 13 4.87 -21.44 4.02
N VAL A 14 5.67 -22.49 3.87
CA VAL A 14 6.16 -23.33 4.97
C VAL A 14 7.68 -23.28 4.94
N ILE A 15 8.29 -22.74 6.00
CA ILE A 15 9.72 -22.93 6.29
C ILE A 15 9.80 -24.13 7.22
N CYS A 16 10.49 -25.19 6.78
CA CYS A 16 10.78 -26.35 7.62
C CYS A 16 12.29 -26.41 7.88
N GLN A 17 12.65 -26.35 9.15
CA GLN A 17 13.97 -26.74 9.62
C GLN A 17 13.96 -28.24 9.92
N VAL A 18 14.92 -28.98 9.38
CA VAL A 18 15.05 -30.42 9.61
C VAL A 18 16.27 -30.63 10.50
N ASP A 19 16.01 -31.06 11.74
CA ASP A 19 17.05 -31.41 12.70
C ASP A 19 17.38 -32.90 12.58
N HIS A 20 18.63 -33.22 12.24
CA HIS A 20 19.11 -34.60 12.24
C HIS A 20 19.45 -34.99 13.67
N GLY A 21 18.47 -35.57 14.38
CA GLY A 21 18.59 -35.97 15.78
C GLY A 21 19.55 -37.14 16.05
N GLU A 22 20.81 -37.07 15.61
CA GLU A 22 21.87 -37.94 16.08
C GLU A 22 22.70 -37.22 17.16
N GLN A 23 22.30 -37.41 18.43
CA GLN A 23 23.14 -37.03 19.57
C GLN A 23 24.35 -37.95 19.63
N PHE A 24 25.43 -37.57 18.95
CA PHE A 24 26.75 -38.14 19.24
C PHE A 24 27.23 -37.61 20.60
N HIS A 25 27.25 -38.48 21.60
CA HIS A 25 27.93 -38.24 22.87
C HIS A 25 29.45 -38.23 22.68
N HIS A 26 29.99 -37.20 22.04
CA HIS A 26 31.42 -36.88 22.11
C HIS A 26 31.62 -35.48 22.68
N LYS A 27 32.44 -35.43 23.73
CA LYS A 27 32.81 -34.22 24.46
C LYS A 27 33.56 -33.24 23.54
N SER A 28 33.06 -32.01 23.52
CA SER A 28 33.79 -30.76 23.32
C SER A 28 34.68 -30.65 22.08
N ASP A 29 34.04 -30.38 20.95
CA ASP A 29 34.40 -29.25 20.10
C ASP A 29 33.09 -28.68 19.54
N VAL A 30 32.95 -27.36 19.52
CA VAL A 30 31.75 -26.68 19.00
C VAL A 30 31.75 -26.84 17.49
N SER A 31 31.38 -28.01 16.99
CA SER A 31 31.01 -28.19 15.59
C SER A 31 29.71 -27.41 15.41
N MET A 32 29.72 -26.36 14.59
CA MET A 32 28.49 -25.78 14.08
C MET A 32 27.67 -26.90 13.45
N GLU A 33 26.59 -27.32 14.10
CA GLU A 33 25.63 -28.25 13.53
C GLU A 33 25.14 -27.65 12.21
N SER A 34 25.49 -28.29 11.10
CA SER A 34 25.04 -27.90 9.78
C SER A 34 23.53 -28.12 9.71
N SER A 35 22.77 -27.05 9.93
CA SER A 35 21.32 -27.08 9.78
C SER A 35 20.98 -27.15 8.30
N LEU A 36 20.06 -28.06 7.94
CA LEU A 36 19.50 -28.11 6.60
C LEU A 36 18.25 -27.24 6.53
N HIS A 37 18.19 -26.39 5.52
CA HIS A 37 17.08 -25.47 5.26
C HIS A 37 16.38 -25.86 3.97
N VAL A 38 15.04 -25.92 4.00
CA VAL A 38 14.23 -26.09 2.79
C VAL A 38 13.32 -24.88 2.67
N LEU A 39 13.48 -24.11 1.59
CA LEU A 39 12.67 -22.93 1.31
C LEU A 39 11.75 -23.20 0.13
N LEU A 40 10.44 -23.15 0.38
CA LEU A 40 9.43 -23.21 -0.66
C LEU A 40 9.00 -21.79 -1.05
N LEU A 41 9.32 -21.39 -2.28
CA LEU A 41 8.90 -20.16 -2.90
C LEU A 41 7.70 -20.40 -3.81
N ARG A 42 6.89 -19.36 -4.00
CA ARG A 42 5.75 -19.36 -4.93
C ARG A 42 5.70 -18.03 -5.65
N ASP A 43 5.13 -18.02 -6.84
CA ASP A 43 4.88 -16.78 -7.60
C ASP A 43 4.22 -15.70 -6.72
N PRO A 44 4.87 -14.52 -6.53
CA PRO A 44 4.34 -13.41 -5.76
C PRO A 44 2.91 -12.99 -6.12
N ARG A 45 2.48 -13.20 -7.37
CA ARG A 45 1.12 -12.91 -7.84
C ARG A 45 0.12 -13.81 -7.16
N ASP A 46 0.41 -15.10 -7.13
CA ASP A 46 -0.45 -16.10 -6.49
C ASP A 46 -0.51 -15.86 -4.98
N VAL A 47 0.63 -15.54 -4.36
CA VAL A 47 0.69 -15.22 -2.93
C VAL A 47 -0.14 -13.97 -2.62
N ALA A 48 0.05 -12.86 -3.35
CA ALA A 48 -0.72 -11.64 -3.16
C ALA A 48 -2.24 -11.86 -3.36
N THR A 49 -2.62 -12.76 -4.28
CA THR A 49 -4.02 -13.17 -4.50
C THR A 49 -4.57 -14.00 -3.34
N ALA A 50 -3.79 -14.95 -2.84
CA ALA A 50 -4.17 -15.88 -1.78
C ALA A 50 -4.31 -15.17 -0.42
N LEU A 51 -3.57 -14.08 -0.22
CA LEU A 51 -3.62 -13.22 0.96
C LEU A 51 -4.92 -12.39 1.09
N ARG A 52 -6.07 -12.93 0.66
CA ARG A 52 -7.41 -12.34 0.80
C ARG A 52 -7.67 -11.98 2.26
N HIS A 53 -7.45 -10.72 2.59
CA HIS A 53 -7.74 -10.18 3.91
C HIS A 53 -9.13 -9.56 3.92
N LYS A 54 -9.80 -9.58 5.08
CA LYS A 54 -11.12 -8.94 5.29
C LYS A 54 -11.16 -7.42 5.01
N ASN A 55 -10.01 -6.80 4.77
CA ASN A 55 -9.87 -5.34 4.69
C ASN A 55 -9.66 -4.81 3.26
N CYS A 56 -9.56 -5.67 2.26
CA CYS A 56 -9.52 -5.23 0.86
C CYS A 56 -10.95 -5.23 0.30
N ALA A 57 -11.34 -4.18 -0.43
CA ALA A 57 -12.66 -4.13 -1.06
C ALA A 57 -12.77 -5.14 -2.21
N SER A 58 -11.63 -5.56 -2.79
CA SER A 58 -11.57 -6.59 -3.82
C SER A 58 -10.27 -7.39 -3.76
N THR A 59 -10.24 -8.53 -4.47
CA THR A 59 -9.01 -9.32 -4.65
C THR A 59 -7.94 -8.54 -5.43
N TYR A 60 -8.37 -7.67 -6.35
CA TYR A 60 -7.53 -6.82 -7.19
C TYR A 60 -6.78 -5.77 -6.40
N GLU A 61 -7.50 -5.06 -5.55
CA GLU A 61 -6.93 -4.07 -4.65
C GLU A 61 -5.90 -4.70 -3.71
N CYS A 62 -6.23 -5.87 -3.15
CA CYS A 62 -5.31 -6.63 -2.31
C CYS A 62 -4.01 -6.97 -3.04
N ALA A 63 -4.10 -7.38 -4.31
CA ALA A 63 -2.94 -7.71 -5.13
C ALA A 63 -2.07 -6.48 -5.39
N ILE A 64 -2.68 -5.37 -5.83
CA ILE A 64 -1.97 -4.12 -6.11
C ILE A 64 -1.28 -3.59 -4.84
N GLN A 65 -1.98 -3.56 -3.71
CA GLN A 65 -1.45 -3.05 -2.46
C GLN A 65 -0.32 -3.91 -1.89
N ARG A 66 -0.28 -5.21 -2.22
CA ARG A 66 0.63 -6.16 -1.60
C ARG A 66 1.69 -6.71 -2.53
N ILE A 67 1.59 -6.53 -3.85
CA ILE A 67 2.53 -7.20 -4.76
C ILE A 67 3.97 -6.78 -4.48
N ARG A 68 4.23 -5.48 -4.27
CA ARG A 68 5.59 -5.00 -3.95
C ARG A 68 6.10 -5.63 -2.66
N ALA A 69 5.28 -5.59 -1.60
CA ALA A 69 5.58 -6.22 -0.32
C ALA A 69 5.97 -7.70 -0.44
N VAL A 70 5.15 -8.46 -1.18
CA VAL A 70 5.35 -9.89 -1.40
C VAL A 70 6.60 -10.12 -2.24
N SER A 71 6.78 -9.42 -3.35
CA SER A 71 7.96 -9.54 -4.22
C SER A 71 9.26 -9.24 -3.46
N ASN A 72 9.31 -8.17 -2.68
CA ASN A 72 10.51 -7.81 -1.92
C ASN A 72 10.82 -8.85 -0.84
N TRP A 73 9.78 -9.39 -0.19
CA TRP A 73 9.96 -10.47 0.78
C TRP A 73 10.48 -11.75 0.11
N THR A 74 9.91 -12.13 -1.05
CA THR A 74 10.32 -13.29 -1.83
C THR A 74 11.78 -13.16 -2.28
N GLU A 75 12.18 -12.01 -2.81
CA GLU A 75 13.57 -11.72 -3.21
C GLU A 75 14.51 -11.79 -2.01
N ALA A 76 14.14 -11.18 -0.87
CA ALA A 76 14.98 -11.20 0.33
C ALA A 76 15.20 -12.64 0.85
N ARG A 77 14.15 -13.46 0.86
CA ARG A 77 14.24 -14.87 1.30
C ARG A 77 15.05 -15.72 0.35
N TYR A 78 14.86 -15.50 -0.96
CA TYR A 78 15.67 -16.14 -1.98
C TYR A 78 17.15 -15.84 -1.79
N ARG A 79 17.56 -14.56 -1.70
CA ARG A 79 18.96 -14.17 -1.49
C ARG A 79 19.53 -14.77 -0.21
N GLU A 80 18.77 -14.70 0.89
CA GLU A 80 19.18 -15.24 2.18
C GLU A 80 19.50 -16.73 2.10
N HIS A 81 18.73 -17.53 1.35
CA HIS A 81 18.87 -18.99 1.34
C HIS A 81 19.58 -19.54 0.09
N SER A 82 19.68 -18.79 -1.01
CA SER A 82 20.33 -19.27 -2.23
C SER A 82 21.84 -19.42 -2.08
N GLU A 83 22.44 -18.67 -1.15
CA GLU A 83 23.89 -18.67 -0.90
C GLU A 83 24.30 -19.48 0.33
N LEU A 84 23.34 -19.91 1.15
CA LEU A 84 23.60 -20.65 2.38
C LEU A 84 23.94 -22.13 2.08
N PRO A 85 25.12 -22.62 2.47
CA PRO A 85 25.43 -24.05 2.42
C PRO A 85 24.39 -24.84 3.22
N GLY A 86 23.87 -25.93 2.65
CA GLY A 86 22.81 -26.70 3.29
C GLY A 86 21.42 -26.09 3.13
N SER A 87 21.19 -25.22 2.15
CA SER A 87 19.84 -24.79 1.75
C SER A 87 19.40 -25.47 0.46
N PHE A 88 18.10 -25.80 0.38
CA PHE A 88 17.45 -26.35 -0.79
C PHE A 88 16.24 -25.50 -1.15
N LEU A 89 16.27 -24.94 -2.36
CA LEU A 89 15.21 -24.09 -2.89
C LEU A 89 14.21 -24.95 -3.66
N LEU A 90 12.93 -24.76 -3.33
CA LEU A 90 11.80 -25.35 -4.01
C LEU A 90 10.93 -24.25 -4.57
N PHE A 91 10.52 -24.37 -5.83
CA PHE A 91 9.45 -23.56 -6.38
C PHE A 91 8.16 -24.38 -6.37
N PHE A 92 7.08 -23.79 -5.89
CA PHE A 92 5.77 -24.41 -5.86
C PHE A 92 5.35 -24.87 -7.26
N GLU A 93 5.71 -24.09 -8.28
CA GLU A 93 5.46 -24.40 -9.68
C GLU A 93 6.18 -25.68 -10.12
N ASP A 94 7.46 -25.85 -9.75
CA ASP A 94 8.23 -27.07 -10.06
C ASP A 94 7.64 -28.29 -9.34
N VAL A 95 7.26 -28.15 -8.06
CA VAL A 95 6.57 -29.21 -7.31
C VAL A 95 5.26 -29.60 -7.99
N ALA A 96 4.54 -28.64 -8.56
CA ALA A 96 3.26 -28.90 -9.22
C ALA A 96 3.42 -29.58 -10.59
N VAL A 97 4.45 -29.24 -11.35
CA VAL A 97 4.69 -29.76 -12.71
C VAL A 97 5.45 -31.08 -12.69
N HIS A 98 6.49 -31.18 -11.86
CA HIS A 98 7.42 -32.31 -11.80
C HIS A 98 7.52 -32.90 -10.38
N PRO A 99 6.40 -33.24 -9.71
CA PRO A 99 6.39 -33.61 -8.29
C PRO A 99 7.34 -34.76 -7.95
N GLU A 100 7.48 -35.74 -8.83
CA GLU A 100 8.36 -36.89 -8.61
C GLU A 100 9.84 -36.51 -8.63
N GLU A 101 10.27 -35.70 -9.60
CA GLU A 101 11.66 -35.24 -9.71
C GLU A 101 12.00 -34.30 -8.56
N THR A 102 11.09 -33.38 -8.24
CA THR A 102 11.26 -32.44 -7.13
C THR A 102 11.34 -33.15 -5.79
N LEU A 103 10.48 -34.14 -5.54
CA LEU A 103 10.52 -34.95 -4.30
C LEU A 103 11.79 -35.80 -4.21
N ARG A 104 12.24 -36.42 -5.31
CA ARG A 104 13.50 -37.17 -5.33
C ARG A 104 14.70 -36.28 -5.03
N SER A 105 14.76 -35.09 -5.62
CA SER A 105 15.82 -34.11 -5.37
C SER A 105 15.80 -33.66 -3.91
N LEU A 106 14.62 -33.38 -3.35
CA LEU A 106 14.47 -33.03 -1.94
C LEU A 106 14.93 -34.16 -1.01
N THR A 107 14.54 -35.41 -1.28
CA THR A 107 14.96 -36.52 -0.41
C THR A 107 16.43 -36.85 -0.56
N SER A 108 16.99 -36.72 -1.76
CA SER A 108 18.43 -36.83 -1.96
C SER A 108 19.17 -35.77 -1.16
N PHE A 109 18.67 -34.53 -1.14
CA PHE A 109 19.23 -33.44 -0.35
C PHE A 109 19.15 -33.72 1.16
N LEU A 110 18.03 -34.29 1.63
CA LEU A 110 17.83 -34.64 3.04
C LEU A 110 18.49 -35.96 3.46
N GLY A 111 19.16 -36.68 2.56
CA GLY A 111 19.73 -38.00 2.83
C GLY A 111 18.67 -39.07 3.17
N LEU A 112 17.46 -38.94 2.63
CA LEU A 112 16.34 -39.86 2.85
C LEU A 112 16.17 -40.81 1.67
N GLU A 113 15.94 -42.09 1.96
CA GLU A 113 15.45 -43.05 0.96
C GLU A 113 13.95 -42.87 0.77
N LEU A 114 13.54 -42.56 -0.45
CA LEU A 114 12.16 -42.28 -0.78
C LEU A 114 11.52 -43.49 -1.47
N SER A 115 10.64 -44.23 -0.77
CA SER A 115 9.81 -45.27 -1.38
C SER A 115 8.43 -44.73 -1.74
N LEU A 116 8.33 -43.89 -2.77
CA LEU A 116 7.03 -43.48 -3.28
C LEU A 116 6.44 -44.59 -4.14
N ASN A 117 5.18 -44.97 -3.89
CA ASN A 117 4.43 -45.78 -4.83
C ASN A 117 3.78 -44.88 -5.90
N ASP A 118 3.64 -45.38 -7.14
CA ASP A 118 3.07 -44.61 -8.27
C ASP A 118 1.66 -44.09 -7.99
N LYS A 119 0.92 -44.75 -7.10
CA LYS A 119 -0.44 -44.37 -6.71
C LYS A 119 -0.45 -43.10 -5.85
N GLU A 120 0.54 -42.92 -4.96
CA GLU A 120 0.72 -41.72 -4.15
C GLU A 120 1.09 -40.54 -5.04
N ILE A 121 2.08 -40.70 -5.93
CA ILE A 121 2.48 -39.68 -6.91
C ILE A 121 1.30 -39.30 -7.83
N GLY A 122 0.51 -40.28 -8.26
CA GLY A 122 -0.67 -40.07 -9.09
C GLY A 122 -1.77 -39.24 -8.40
N SER A 123 -1.92 -39.34 -7.08
CA SER A 123 -2.89 -38.52 -6.33
C SER A 123 -2.46 -37.05 -6.24
N TRP A 124 -1.15 -36.77 -6.21
CA TRP A 124 -0.63 -35.41 -6.27
C TRP A 124 -0.82 -34.77 -7.64
N ARG A 125 -0.52 -35.52 -8.72
CA ARG A 125 -0.73 -35.06 -10.11
C ARG A 125 -2.18 -34.72 -10.44
N THR A 126 -3.13 -35.28 -9.69
CA THR A 126 -4.57 -34.98 -9.85
C THR A 126 -5.04 -33.84 -8.94
N ALA A 127 -4.38 -33.61 -7.81
CA ALA A 127 -4.60 -32.45 -6.96
C ALA A 127 -4.10 -31.14 -7.62
N THR A 128 -3.03 -31.22 -8.42
CA THR A 128 -2.51 -30.13 -9.25
C THR A 128 -2.95 -30.36 -10.70
N GLN A 129 -4.15 -29.89 -11.08
CA GLN A 129 -4.65 -30.05 -12.45
C GLN A 129 -3.58 -29.65 -13.49
N HIS A 130 -3.19 -30.63 -14.32
CA HIS A 130 -2.17 -30.52 -15.36
C HIS A 130 -2.40 -29.28 -16.23
N GLY A 131 -1.37 -28.44 -16.37
CA GLY A 131 -1.34 -27.30 -17.30
C GLY A 131 -1.50 -25.91 -16.69
N VAL A 132 -1.62 -25.79 -15.36
CA VAL A 132 -1.77 -24.49 -14.69
C VAL A 132 -0.50 -24.17 -13.87
N ILE A 133 0.62 -24.01 -14.58
CA ILE A 133 1.77 -23.23 -14.06
C ILE A 133 1.20 -21.82 -13.84
N CYS A 134 1.40 -21.24 -12.65
CA CYS A 134 0.59 -20.16 -12.06
C CYS A 134 -0.90 -20.57 -11.85
N GLN A 135 -1.20 -21.16 -10.69
CA GLN A 135 -2.51 -21.76 -10.33
C GLN A 135 -3.70 -20.81 -10.54
N THR A 136 -3.45 -19.51 -10.63
CA THR A 136 -4.44 -18.60 -11.17
C THR A 136 -4.20 -18.38 -12.66
N ARG A 137 -5.14 -18.86 -13.50
CA ARG A 137 -5.70 -17.95 -14.52
C ARG A 137 -6.04 -16.70 -13.74
N SER A 138 -5.14 -15.74 -13.66
CA SER A 138 -5.35 -14.64 -12.74
C SER A 138 -6.68 -14.02 -13.12
N ALA A 139 -7.61 -13.97 -12.18
CA ALA A 139 -8.88 -13.30 -12.41
C ALA A 139 -8.67 -11.78 -12.60
N TYR A 140 -7.40 -11.33 -12.59
CA TYR A 140 -7.02 -9.96 -12.82
C TYR A 140 -7.35 -9.56 -14.25
N PRO A 141 -8.02 -8.42 -14.42
CA PRO A 141 -7.93 -7.65 -15.65
C PRO A 141 -6.47 -7.49 -16.08
N SER A 142 -6.23 -7.46 -17.39
CA SER A 142 -4.89 -7.36 -18.00
C SER A 142 -4.00 -6.26 -17.46
N TRP A 143 -4.59 -5.13 -17.12
CA TRP A 143 -3.83 -4.01 -16.60
C TRP A 143 -3.31 -4.27 -15.18
N ILE A 144 -4.07 -4.95 -14.32
CA ILE A 144 -3.60 -5.34 -12.97
C ILE A 144 -2.50 -6.36 -13.11
N ALA A 145 -2.69 -7.35 -13.97
CA ALA A 145 -1.68 -8.34 -14.28
C ALA A 145 -0.38 -7.71 -14.79
N SER A 146 -0.48 -6.78 -15.73
CA SER A 146 0.68 -6.04 -16.26
C SER A 146 1.36 -5.20 -15.20
N TYR A 147 0.59 -4.50 -14.35
CA TYR A 147 1.13 -3.72 -13.24
C TYR A 147 1.88 -4.61 -12.24
N VAL A 148 1.23 -5.66 -11.76
CA VAL A 148 1.77 -6.62 -10.79
C VAL A 148 3.04 -7.28 -11.36
N SER A 149 3.04 -7.65 -12.65
CA SER A 149 4.23 -8.19 -13.32
C SER A 149 5.35 -7.15 -13.49
N SER A 150 5.01 -5.89 -13.77
CA SER A 150 6.01 -4.80 -13.82
C SER A 150 6.67 -4.61 -12.46
N VAL A 151 5.89 -4.59 -11.38
CA VAL A 151 6.43 -4.49 -10.02
C VAL A 151 7.33 -5.68 -9.72
N MET A 152 6.95 -6.90 -10.10
CA MET A 152 7.83 -8.06 -9.95
C MET A 152 9.12 -7.93 -10.75
N GLY A 153 9.06 -7.44 -11.99
CA GLY A 153 10.25 -7.22 -12.81
C GLY A 153 11.18 -6.13 -12.26
N GLU A 154 10.64 -5.18 -11.50
CA GLU A 154 11.42 -4.16 -10.78
C GLU A 154 12.05 -4.70 -9.49
N GLU A 155 11.32 -5.52 -8.74
CA GLU A 155 11.69 -5.92 -7.37
C GLU A 155 12.43 -7.26 -7.27
N LEU A 156 12.24 -8.16 -8.24
CA LEU A 156 12.89 -9.46 -8.25
C LEU A 156 14.21 -9.41 -9.03
N SER A 157 15.19 -10.20 -8.60
CA SER A 157 16.39 -10.47 -9.38
C SER A 157 16.03 -11.06 -10.75
N LEU A 158 16.89 -10.84 -11.74
CA LEU A 158 16.69 -11.37 -13.10
C LEU A 158 16.48 -12.88 -13.11
N HIS A 159 17.12 -13.62 -12.21
CA HIS A 159 16.94 -15.06 -12.06
C HIS A 159 15.51 -15.44 -11.65
N LEU A 160 15.01 -14.87 -10.53
CA LEU A 160 13.64 -15.10 -10.07
C LEU A 160 12.61 -14.60 -11.06
N TRP A 161 12.83 -13.41 -11.64
CA TRP A 161 11.96 -12.88 -12.67
C TRP A 161 11.89 -13.84 -13.87
N ASN A 162 13.01 -14.31 -14.40
CA ASN A 162 13.01 -15.24 -15.54
C ASN A 162 12.29 -16.55 -15.23
N HIS A 163 12.39 -17.05 -14.00
CA HIS A 163 11.66 -18.24 -13.56
C HIS A 163 10.14 -18.05 -13.73
N TRP A 164 9.59 -16.95 -13.21
CA TRP A 164 8.15 -16.65 -13.30
C TRP A 164 7.71 -15.82 -14.52
N ALA A 165 8.64 -15.36 -15.37
CA ALA A 165 8.32 -14.63 -16.59
C ALA A 165 7.73 -15.56 -17.66
N SER A 166 8.11 -16.84 -17.62
CA SER A 166 7.60 -17.90 -18.50
C SER A 166 6.12 -18.25 -18.26
N CYS A 167 5.57 -17.78 -17.14
CA CYS A 167 4.16 -17.82 -16.77
C CYS A 167 3.35 -16.89 -17.70
N ASN A 168 3.28 -17.28 -18.98
CA ASN A 168 2.51 -16.70 -20.07
C ASN A 168 1.02 -17.02 -19.90
N ALA A 169 0.44 -16.77 -18.71
CA ALA A 169 -1.01 -16.71 -18.65
C ALA A 169 -1.43 -15.68 -19.72
N THR A 170 -2.42 -16.00 -20.54
CA THR A 170 -2.95 -15.04 -21.50
C THR A 170 -3.68 -13.98 -20.67
N TRP A 171 -2.94 -12.96 -20.24
CA TRP A 171 -3.38 -11.99 -19.23
C TRP A 171 -4.45 -11.02 -19.73
N ALA A 172 -4.92 -11.13 -20.97
CA ALA A 172 -6.11 -10.43 -21.42
C ALA A 172 -7.35 -11.21 -20.96
N PRO A 173 -8.28 -10.64 -20.14
CA PRO A 173 -9.66 -11.10 -20.28
C PRO A 173 -9.96 -10.98 -21.76
N GLU A 174 -10.41 -12.08 -22.38
CA GLU A 174 -10.78 -12.02 -23.79
C GLU A 174 -11.69 -10.79 -23.92
N PRO A 175 -11.33 -9.81 -24.76
CA PRO A 175 -12.12 -8.59 -24.93
C PRO A 175 -13.57 -8.94 -25.34
N CYS A 176 -13.78 -10.18 -25.76
CA CYS A 176 -14.98 -10.79 -26.24
C CYS A 176 -15.36 -12.00 -25.39
N HIS A 177 -16.65 -12.28 -25.23
CA HIS A 177 -17.09 -13.49 -24.56
C HIS A 177 -17.06 -14.70 -25.49
N GLY A 178 -16.69 -15.87 -24.97
CA GLY A 178 -16.90 -17.14 -25.64
C GLY A 178 -15.97 -17.36 -26.83
N ARG A 179 -16.53 -17.49 -28.04
CA ARG A 179 -15.74 -17.68 -29.29
C ARG A 179 -15.68 -16.43 -30.16
N ALA A 180 -16.16 -15.30 -29.66
CA ALA A 180 -16.12 -14.07 -30.41
C ALA A 180 -14.68 -13.54 -30.50
N VAL A 181 -14.31 -13.03 -31.68
CA VAL A 181 -12.98 -12.49 -31.97
C VAL A 181 -13.08 -10.97 -31.97
N LEU A 182 -12.10 -10.31 -31.34
CA LEU A 182 -12.01 -8.85 -31.40
C LEU A 182 -11.62 -8.43 -32.81
N GLU A 183 -12.49 -7.66 -33.45
CA GLU A 183 -12.22 -6.93 -34.66
C GLU A 183 -11.94 -5.48 -34.27
N VAL A 184 -10.72 -5.03 -34.58
CA VAL A 184 -10.29 -3.65 -34.35
C VAL A 184 -10.66 -2.86 -35.58
N HIS A 185 -11.29 -1.71 -35.36
CA HIS A 185 -11.76 -0.87 -36.46
C HIS A 185 -11.05 0.49 -36.46
N GLU A 186 -11.06 1.16 -37.60
CA GLU A 186 -10.62 2.56 -37.74
C GLU A 186 -11.81 3.44 -38.14
N GLY A 187 -11.82 4.71 -37.73
CA GLY A 187 -12.85 5.68 -38.13
C GLY A 187 -13.99 5.89 -37.12
N LEU A 188 -15.23 6.01 -37.61
CA LEU A 188 -16.40 6.48 -36.82
C LEU A 188 -17.10 5.39 -35.99
N HIS A 189 -16.75 4.13 -36.17
CA HIS A 189 -17.25 3.02 -35.35
C HIS A 189 -16.13 2.44 -34.50
N GLY A 190 -16.51 1.94 -33.32
CA GLY A 190 -15.62 1.32 -32.34
C GLY A 190 -15.28 -0.13 -32.66
N ASP A 191 -14.39 -0.69 -31.86
CA ASP A 191 -14.00 -2.10 -31.95
C ASP A 191 -15.19 -2.98 -31.56
N VAL A 192 -15.29 -4.17 -32.17
CA VAL A 192 -16.40 -5.11 -31.94
C VAL A 192 -15.88 -6.51 -31.70
N CYS A 193 -16.66 -7.29 -30.97
CA CYS A 193 -16.47 -8.72 -30.81
C CYS A 193 -17.36 -9.45 -31.79
N ARG A 194 -16.79 -9.98 -32.87
CA ARG A 194 -17.51 -10.70 -33.92
C ARG A 194 -17.60 -12.19 -33.58
N TRP A 195 -18.81 -12.70 -33.58
CA TRP A 195 -19.09 -14.11 -33.38
C TRP A 195 -18.94 -14.90 -34.69
N PRO A 196 -18.71 -16.22 -34.63
CA PRO A 196 -18.56 -17.06 -35.83
C PRO A 196 -19.73 -16.96 -36.82
N GLU A 197 -20.95 -16.74 -36.34
CA GLU A 197 -22.15 -16.56 -37.16
C GLU A 197 -22.28 -15.16 -37.79
N GLY A 198 -21.28 -14.29 -37.61
CA GLY A 198 -21.22 -12.94 -38.18
C GLY A 198 -21.90 -11.85 -37.34
N SER A 199 -22.61 -12.23 -36.27
CA SER A 199 -23.16 -11.30 -35.28
C SER A 199 -22.03 -10.58 -34.53
N PHE A 200 -22.29 -9.40 -33.95
CA PHE A 200 -21.28 -8.66 -33.20
C PHE A 200 -21.82 -8.08 -31.90
N THR A 201 -20.95 -7.97 -30.91
CA THR A 201 -21.23 -7.32 -29.62
C THR A 201 -20.11 -6.36 -29.27
N CYS A 202 -20.38 -5.35 -28.44
CA CYS A 202 -19.30 -4.53 -27.91
C CYS A 202 -18.33 -5.35 -27.04
N PRO A 203 -17.02 -5.01 -27.07
CA PRO A 203 -16.07 -5.57 -26.12
C PRO A 203 -16.57 -5.42 -24.68
N VAL A 204 -16.31 -6.43 -23.85
CA VAL A 204 -16.79 -6.51 -22.46
C VAL A 204 -16.38 -5.28 -21.65
N THR A 205 -15.23 -4.72 -21.99
CA THR A 205 -14.66 -3.51 -21.40
C THR A 205 -15.45 -2.24 -21.74
N CYS A 206 -16.08 -2.16 -22.91
CA CYS A 206 -16.88 -1.01 -23.36
C CYS A 206 -18.23 -0.90 -22.65
N LYS A 207 -18.86 -2.03 -22.32
CA LYS A 207 -20.15 -2.05 -21.60
C LYS A 207 -20.08 -1.42 -20.22
N LYS A 208 -18.90 -1.40 -19.58
CA LYS A 208 -18.70 -0.87 -18.23
C LYS A 208 -18.38 0.63 -18.19
N SER A 209 -17.84 1.20 -19.26
CA SER A 209 -17.39 2.61 -19.31
C SER A 209 -18.47 3.60 -19.74
N GLN A 210 -19.76 3.21 -19.74
CA GLN A 210 -20.90 4.02 -20.24
C GLN A 210 -20.80 4.43 -21.72
N ALA A 211 -19.88 3.86 -22.50
CA ALA A 211 -19.90 3.99 -23.95
C ALA A 211 -21.03 3.13 -24.52
N GLU A 212 -22.21 3.72 -24.73
CA GLU A 212 -23.42 2.97 -25.11
C GLU A 212 -23.36 2.36 -26.52
N TYR A 213 -22.38 2.72 -27.38
CA TYR A 213 -22.36 2.29 -28.78
C TYR A 213 -20.95 1.92 -29.28
N CYS A 214 -20.86 0.76 -29.94
CA CYS A 214 -19.72 0.43 -30.82
C CYS A 214 -19.96 0.89 -32.26
N VAL A 215 -21.19 1.32 -32.61
CA VAL A 215 -21.53 1.91 -33.91
C VAL A 215 -22.53 3.05 -33.68
N GLY A 216 -22.14 4.31 -33.91
CA GLY A 216 -23.04 5.48 -33.74
C GLY A 216 -22.35 6.85 -33.82
N ALA A 217 -23.01 7.82 -34.45
CA ALA A 217 -22.39 9.05 -34.99
C ALA A 217 -22.18 10.23 -34.01
N LYS A 218 -22.28 10.05 -32.68
CA LYS A 218 -22.33 11.21 -31.76
C LYS A 218 -21.42 11.19 -30.53
N GLN A 219 -20.62 10.14 -30.30
CA GLN A 219 -19.65 10.08 -29.19
C GLN A 219 -18.36 9.34 -29.61
N GLN A 220 -17.28 9.46 -28.84
CA GLN A 220 -16.02 8.77 -29.13
C GLN A 220 -16.25 7.25 -29.23
N PRO A 221 -15.90 6.61 -30.35
CA PRO A 221 -16.14 5.20 -30.56
C PRO A 221 -15.34 4.38 -29.54
N CYS A 222 -15.94 3.31 -29.00
CA CYS A 222 -15.20 2.46 -28.06
C CYS A 222 -13.99 1.84 -28.75
N ARG A 223 -12.80 2.13 -28.26
CA ARG A 223 -11.56 1.48 -28.70
C ARG A 223 -11.08 0.60 -27.55
N ALA A 224 -11.00 -0.70 -27.75
CA ALA A 224 -10.44 -1.62 -26.77
C ALA A 224 -9.00 -1.19 -26.39
N ALA A 225 -8.25 -0.66 -27.35
CA ALA A 225 -6.94 -0.05 -27.14
C ALA A 225 -7.01 1.28 -26.34
N ALA A 226 -7.89 2.22 -26.69
CA ALA A 226 -7.99 3.50 -25.96
C ALA A 226 -8.60 3.33 -24.57
N ILE A 227 -9.36 2.25 -24.32
CA ILE A 227 -9.75 1.86 -22.98
C ILE A 227 -8.49 1.48 -22.18
N ALA A 228 -7.59 0.66 -22.71
CA ALA A 228 -6.32 0.37 -22.05
C ALA A 228 -5.47 1.63 -21.81
N ASP A 229 -5.54 2.63 -22.71
CA ASP A 229 -4.86 3.93 -22.54
C ASP A 229 -5.57 4.85 -21.53
N HIS A 230 -6.91 4.84 -21.48
CA HIS A 230 -7.71 5.56 -20.48
C HIS A 230 -7.51 4.97 -19.07
N TRP A 231 -7.41 3.64 -18.96
CA TRP A 231 -7.04 2.97 -17.71
C TRP A 231 -5.57 3.21 -17.36
N ARG A 232 -4.66 3.24 -18.33
CA ARG A 232 -3.27 3.71 -18.11
C ARG A 232 -3.24 5.15 -17.60
N ALA A 233 -3.98 6.07 -18.20
CA ALA A 233 -4.02 7.46 -17.78
C ALA A 233 -4.75 7.68 -16.44
N GLY A 234 -5.71 6.84 -16.09
CA GLY A 234 -6.51 6.94 -14.87
C GLY A 234 -5.94 6.18 -13.66
N PHE A 235 -5.12 5.14 -13.87
CA PHE A 235 -4.65 4.22 -12.82
C PHE A 235 -3.20 3.77 -12.96
N VAL A 236 -2.51 4.09 -14.07
CA VAL A 236 -1.04 4.05 -14.08
C VAL A 236 -0.59 5.47 -13.74
N PRO A 237 0.04 5.68 -12.57
CA PRO A 237 0.67 6.95 -12.25
C PRO A 237 1.45 7.38 -13.47
N ASN A 238 1.13 8.52 -14.09
CA ASN A 238 2.02 9.05 -15.10
C ASN A 238 3.37 9.28 -14.41
N PRO A 239 4.42 8.48 -14.71
CA PRO A 239 5.70 8.54 -14.01
C PRO A 239 6.41 9.88 -14.24
N LEU A 240 5.89 10.72 -15.15
CA LEU A 240 6.41 12.03 -15.50
C LEU A 240 5.65 13.20 -14.86
N THR A 241 4.54 12.96 -14.15
CA THR A 241 3.99 13.97 -13.21
C THR A 241 4.50 13.62 -11.83
N PRO A 242 5.51 14.34 -11.33
CA PRO A 242 6.02 14.05 -10.01
C PRO A 242 4.89 14.18 -8.99
N ARG A 243 4.64 13.12 -8.22
CA ARG A 243 3.63 13.20 -7.16
C ARG A 243 4.12 14.16 -6.09
N VAL A 244 3.25 15.10 -5.74
CA VAL A 244 3.52 16.12 -4.75
C VAL A 244 2.97 15.63 -3.41
N MET A 245 3.86 15.51 -2.42
CA MET A 245 3.48 15.42 -1.02
C MET A 245 3.28 16.84 -0.48
N HIS A 246 2.04 17.14 -0.12
CA HIS A 246 1.71 18.44 0.46
C HIS A 246 1.87 18.40 1.98
N THR A 247 2.14 19.56 2.56
CA THR A 247 1.83 19.82 3.97
C THR A 247 1.19 21.20 4.08
N PHE A 248 0.63 21.52 5.24
CA PHE A 248 0.07 22.84 5.50
C PHE A 248 0.82 23.47 6.67
N TYR A 249 1.32 24.69 6.46
CA TYR A 249 2.02 25.42 7.49
C TYR A 249 1.77 26.92 7.35
N GLU A 250 1.33 27.55 8.44
CA GLU A 250 1.17 28.99 8.51
C GLU A 250 2.06 29.54 9.64
N GLN A 251 2.98 30.43 9.27
CA GLN A 251 3.92 31.05 10.22
C GLN A 251 3.16 31.96 11.19
N SER A 252 3.49 31.87 12.47
CA SER A 252 2.94 32.76 13.50
C SER A 252 3.98 33.80 13.89
N ALA A 253 3.66 35.09 13.73
CA ALA A 253 4.59 36.20 13.99
C ALA A 253 5.05 36.33 15.46
N HIS A 254 4.40 35.62 16.40
CA HIS A 254 4.65 35.74 17.84
C HIS A 254 4.89 34.39 18.53
N ASP A 255 5.31 33.36 17.79
CA ASP A 255 5.64 32.05 18.38
C ASP A 255 7.15 31.90 18.57
N ASP A 256 7.60 31.81 19.82
CA ASP A 256 9.00 31.57 20.19
C ASP A 256 9.52 30.20 19.71
N ARG A 257 8.62 29.31 19.29
CA ARG A 257 8.94 27.99 18.73
C ARG A 257 9.00 27.97 17.20
N GLU A 258 8.82 29.12 16.54
CA GLU A 258 8.81 29.23 15.08
C GLU A 258 10.08 28.64 14.46
N ASN A 259 11.26 28.95 15.00
CA ASN A 259 12.53 28.39 14.53
C ASN A 259 12.54 26.86 14.57
N ALA A 260 12.01 26.27 15.64
CA ALA A 260 11.94 24.82 15.76
C ALA A 260 10.99 24.20 14.73
N ARG A 261 9.85 24.84 14.46
CA ARG A 261 8.89 24.37 13.44
C ARG A 261 9.42 24.50 12.03
N GLN A 262 10.15 25.58 11.72
CA GLN A 262 10.83 25.71 10.43
C GLN A 262 11.86 24.59 10.23
N LEU A 263 12.60 24.22 11.28
CA LEU A 263 13.49 23.06 11.24
C LEU A 263 12.71 21.74 11.08
N THR A 264 11.56 21.58 11.76
CA THR A 264 10.68 20.42 11.56
C THR A 264 10.25 20.31 10.09
N LEU A 265 9.80 21.42 9.50
CA LEU A 265 9.37 21.49 8.11
C LEU A 265 10.51 21.21 7.12
N ALA A 266 11.71 21.71 7.39
CA ALA A 266 12.90 21.40 6.60
C ALA A 266 13.26 19.91 6.65
N THR A 267 13.20 19.29 7.84
CA THR A 267 13.41 17.85 8.02
C THR A 267 12.36 17.03 7.27
N TRP A 268 11.09 17.44 7.36
CA TRP A 268 9.99 16.86 6.59
C TRP A 268 10.27 16.90 5.09
N GLU A 269 10.59 18.08 4.56
CA GLU A 269 10.84 18.28 3.14
C GLU A 269 12.01 17.42 2.64
N TYR A 270 13.11 17.41 3.39
CA TYR A 270 14.29 16.63 3.05
C TYR A 270 13.98 15.13 2.91
N HIS A 271 13.29 14.52 3.88
CA HIS A 271 13.04 13.09 3.85
C HIS A 271 11.96 12.69 2.82
N TRP A 272 10.92 13.50 2.62
CA TRP A 272 9.94 13.26 1.55
C TRP A 272 10.59 13.33 0.17
N ARG A 273 11.49 14.29 -0.06
CA ARG A 273 12.28 14.34 -1.31
C ARG A 273 13.21 13.14 -1.47
N ARG A 274 13.88 12.69 -0.40
CA ARG A 274 14.71 11.47 -0.41
C ARG A 274 13.88 10.22 -0.76
N ALA A 275 12.61 10.17 -0.36
CA ALA A 275 11.65 9.13 -0.74
C ALA A 275 11.07 9.29 -2.16
N GLY A 276 11.59 10.23 -2.96
CA GLY A 276 11.22 10.45 -4.37
C GLY A 276 10.04 11.40 -4.59
N TRP A 277 9.50 12.03 -3.54
CA TRP A 277 8.36 12.95 -3.67
C TRP A 277 8.81 14.37 -4.01
N HIS A 278 8.00 15.09 -4.78
CA HIS A 278 8.06 16.55 -4.75
C HIS A 278 7.33 17.05 -3.52
N THR A 279 7.79 18.14 -2.93
CA THR A 279 7.22 18.70 -1.72
C THR A 279 6.58 20.06 -2.00
N ARG A 280 5.42 20.32 -1.39
CA ARG A 280 4.78 21.63 -1.46
C ARG A 280 4.16 21.99 -0.12
N VAL A 281 4.55 23.15 0.40
CA VAL A 281 3.97 23.72 1.62
C VAL A 281 2.82 24.64 1.23
N LEU A 282 1.60 24.24 1.57
CA LEU A 282 0.40 25.04 1.41
C LEU A 282 0.25 26.03 2.56
N ARG A 283 -0.34 27.17 2.26
CA ARG A 283 -0.54 28.28 3.22
C ARG A 283 -2.00 28.72 3.26
N LEU A 284 -2.33 29.62 4.19
CA LEU A 284 -3.66 30.20 4.30
C LEU A 284 -4.11 30.86 2.99
N ASP A 285 -3.19 31.43 2.22
CA ASP A 285 -3.50 32.04 0.92
C ASP A 285 -3.97 31.02 -0.12
N ASP A 286 -3.57 29.75 -0.03
CA ASP A 286 -4.15 28.69 -0.86
C ASP A 286 -5.60 28.42 -0.48
N ALA A 287 -5.92 28.37 0.83
CA ALA A 287 -7.31 28.22 1.30
C ALA A 287 -8.21 29.40 0.90
N LYS A 288 -7.68 30.63 0.91
CA LYS A 288 -8.43 31.85 0.53
C LYS A 288 -8.89 31.86 -0.93
N LYS A 289 -8.29 31.06 -1.81
CA LYS A 289 -8.72 30.92 -3.21
C LYS A 289 -10.10 30.27 -3.31
N SER A 290 -10.50 29.50 -2.30
CA SER A 290 -11.78 28.79 -2.32
C SER A 290 -12.96 29.74 -2.15
N PRO A 291 -14.04 29.59 -2.94
CA PRO A 291 -15.27 30.34 -2.73
C PRO A 291 -15.92 30.06 -1.37
N PHE A 292 -15.59 28.94 -0.72
CA PHE A 292 -16.13 28.55 0.58
C PHE A 292 -15.38 29.16 1.78
N TYR A 293 -14.23 29.81 1.56
CA TYR A 293 -13.35 30.29 2.63
C TYR A 293 -14.08 31.16 3.68
N LYS A 294 -14.81 32.18 3.23
CA LYS A 294 -15.53 33.10 4.12
C LYS A 294 -16.62 32.37 4.91
N GLN A 295 -17.34 31.44 4.27
CA GLN A 295 -18.39 30.67 4.92
C GLN A 295 -17.82 29.73 5.99
N LEU A 296 -16.72 29.05 5.67
CA LEU A 296 -16.02 28.16 6.59
C LEU A 296 -15.52 28.92 7.82
N LEU A 297 -14.89 30.09 7.61
CA LEU A 297 -14.39 30.94 8.68
C LEU A 297 -15.51 31.40 9.64
N LEU A 298 -16.68 31.78 9.10
CA LEU A 298 -17.84 32.15 9.91
C LEU A 298 -18.36 30.98 10.75
N ARG A 299 -18.34 29.76 10.21
CA ARG A 299 -18.73 28.55 10.95
C ARG A 299 -17.73 28.20 12.05
N LEU A 300 -16.42 28.30 11.77
CA LEU A 300 -15.36 28.03 12.74
C LEU A 300 -15.39 28.99 13.94
N ASN A 301 -15.85 30.23 13.77
CA ASN A 301 -16.07 31.17 14.88
C ASN A 301 -17.15 30.74 15.88
N ARG A 302 -17.94 29.70 15.57
CA ARG A 302 -18.98 29.14 16.44
C ARG A 302 -18.54 27.86 17.14
N ILE A 303 -17.34 27.38 16.87
CA ILE A 303 -16.78 26.14 17.44
C ILE A 303 -15.86 26.54 18.62
N PRO A 304 -15.95 25.86 19.78
CA PRO A 304 -15.02 26.09 20.88
C PRO A 304 -13.66 25.49 20.51
N LEU A 305 -12.76 26.32 19.98
CA LEU A 305 -11.43 25.91 19.51
C LEU A 305 -10.37 25.95 20.63
N GLY A 306 -10.80 25.87 21.89
CA GLY A 306 -9.90 25.80 23.05
C GLY A 306 -8.97 27.01 23.23
N PRO A 307 -7.82 26.83 23.89
CA PRO A 307 -6.92 27.93 24.30
C PRO A 307 -6.09 28.52 23.16
N ASN A 308 -5.96 27.83 22.02
CA ASN A 308 -5.22 28.31 20.86
C ASN A 308 -6.11 28.29 19.59
N PRO A 309 -7.15 29.13 19.53
CA PRO A 309 -8.12 29.10 18.45
C PRO A 309 -7.53 29.47 17.09
N ALA A 310 -6.42 30.22 17.05
CA ALA A 310 -5.73 30.55 15.80
C ALA A 310 -5.10 29.30 15.17
N TYR A 311 -4.36 28.52 15.96
CA TYR A 311 -3.79 27.24 15.52
C TYR A 311 -4.88 26.27 15.06
N GLU A 312 -5.91 26.07 15.87
CA GLU A 312 -7.00 25.15 15.53
C GLU A 312 -7.75 25.58 14.26
N LYS A 313 -7.96 26.88 14.03
CA LYS A 313 -8.53 27.37 12.76
C LYS A 313 -7.67 26.95 11.57
N MET A 314 -6.34 27.07 11.69
CA MET A 314 -5.42 26.67 10.63
C MET A 314 -5.50 25.17 10.34
N CYS A 315 -5.67 24.33 11.37
CA CYS A 315 -5.91 22.90 11.22
C CYS A 315 -7.15 22.60 10.36
N TYR A 316 -8.26 23.35 10.50
CA TYR A 316 -9.41 23.21 9.59
C TYR A 316 -9.18 23.81 8.19
N MET A 317 -8.38 24.86 8.06
CA MET A 317 -8.11 25.49 6.76
C MET A 317 -7.26 24.63 5.84
N ARG A 318 -6.47 23.68 6.38
CA ARG A 318 -5.62 22.79 5.58
C ARG A 318 -6.39 21.97 4.54
N TYR A 319 -7.59 21.51 4.88
CA TYR A 319 -8.44 20.72 3.98
C TYR A 319 -8.93 21.56 2.79
N LEU A 320 -9.24 22.83 3.04
CA LEU A 320 -9.65 23.76 2.01
C LEU A 320 -8.46 24.12 1.10
N ALA A 321 -7.29 24.38 1.68
CA ALA A 321 -6.05 24.60 0.93
C ALA A 321 -5.72 23.42 0.00
N MET A 322 -5.85 22.18 0.48
CA MET A 322 -5.65 20.99 -0.36
C MET A 322 -6.64 20.90 -1.52
N SER A 323 -7.91 21.24 -1.28
CA SER A 323 -8.90 21.24 -2.36
C SER A 323 -8.53 22.25 -3.46
N GLU A 324 -8.05 23.45 -3.10
CA GLU A 324 -7.64 24.47 -4.06
C GLU A 324 -6.26 24.18 -4.70
N ALA A 325 -5.47 23.28 -4.11
CA ALA A 325 -4.24 22.77 -4.70
C ALA A 325 -4.46 21.68 -5.78
N GLY A 326 -5.71 21.21 -5.96
CA GLY A 326 -6.05 20.14 -6.90
C GLY A 326 -6.19 18.75 -6.24
N GLY A 327 -6.17 18.68 -4.90
CA GLY A 327 -6.17 17.44 -4.15
C GLY A 327 -4.80 16.77 -4.10
N GLY A 328 -4.78 15.44 -3.98
CA GLY A 328 -3.55 14.65 -3.90
C GLY A 328 -3.27 14.12 -2.50
N TRP A 329 -1.98 13.95 -2.22
CA TRP A 329 -1.45 13.48 -0.94
C TRP A 329 -1.07 14.66 -0.04
N MET A 330 -1.36 14.53 1.26
CA MET A 330 -0.92 15.45 2.31
C MET A 330 -0.44 14.67 3.52
N SER A 331 0.64 15.11 4.13
CA SER A 331 1.03 14.71 5.48
C SER A 331 1.14 15.92 6.38
N ASP A 332 0.95 15.71 7.69
CA ASP A 332 1.37 16.70 8.66
C ASP A 332 2.90 16.81 8.64
N TYR A 333 3.42 18.00 8.96
CA TYR A 333 4.85 18.30 8.85
C TYR A 333 5.70 17.58 9.91
N ASP A 334 5.07 16.82 10.81
CA ASP A 334 5.69 15.92 11.77
C ASP A 334 5.53 14.44 11.40
N THR A 335 5.14 14.16 10.16
CA THR A 335 5.01 12.82 9.60
C THR A 335 6.03 12.61 8.47
N LEU A 336 6.79 11.51 8.55
CA LEU A 336 7.91 11.22 7.65
C LEU A 336 7.68 9.94 6.85
N PRO A 337 8.18 9.84 5.61
CA PRO A 337 8.01 8.63 4.81
C PRO A 337 8.83 7.50 5.41
N MET A 338 8.30 6.28 5.38
CA MET A 338 9.08 5.07 5.56
C MET A 338 9.04 4.29 4.24
N GLN A 339 8.19 3.28 4.12
CA GLN A 339 8.06 2.45 2.92
C GLN A 339 7.06 3.04 1.90
N PHE A 340 6.97 4.37 1.81
CA PHE A 340 5.94 5.04 1.01
C PHE A 340 6.53 5.86 -0.13
N LEU A 341 6.43 5.26 -1.31
CA LEU A 341 7.06 5.73 -2.54
C LEU A 341 6.17 6.70 -3.31
N ALA A 342 6.79 7.62 -4.04
CA ALA A 342 6.13 8.62 -4.89
C ALA A 342 5.35 8.04 -6.08
N SER A 343 5.37 6.72 -6.29
CA SER A 343 4.52 6.04 -7.27
C SER A 343 3.08 5.82 -6.77
N SER A 344 2.80 6.00 -5.49
CA SER A 344 1.54 5.59 -4.85
C SER A 344 0.30 6.36 -5.33
N ASP A 345 -0.68 5.63 -5.89
CA ASP A 345 -2.00 6.13 -6.28
C ASP A 345 -2.82 6.66 -5.12
N LEU A 346 -3.76 7.58 -5.38
CA LEU A 346 -4.69 8.01 -4.36
C LEU A 346 -5.51 6.82 -3.85
N MET A 347 -5.66 6.72 -2.53
CA MET A 347 -6.39 5.62 -1.93
C MET A 347 -7.87 5.66 -2.32
N ASP A 348 -8.49 4.49 -2.34
CA ASP A 348 -9.93 4.32 -2.58
C ASP A 348 -10.45 5.11 -3.78
N ASN A 349 -9.75 5.01 -4.91
CA ASN A 349 -10.09 5.69 -6.17
C ASN A 349 -10.23 7.23 -6.01
N GLY A 350 -9.39 7.83 -5.16
CA GLY A 350 -9.43 9.27 -4.90
C GLY A 350 -10.47 9.71 -3.86
N ARG A 351 -11.13 8.78 -3.16
CA ARG A 351 -11.94 9.13 -1.99
C ARG A 351 -11.07 9.61 -0.85
N PHE A 352 -11.60 10.55 -0.05
CA PHE A 352 -10.86 11.03 1.11
C PHE A 352 -10.54 9.89 2.10
N THR A 353 -9.25 9.64 2.32
CA THR A 353 -8.74 8.54 3.15
C THR A 353 -7.70 9.05 4.14
N VAL A 354 -7.84 8.65 5.40
CA VAL A 354 -6.88 8.95 6.49
C VAL A 354 -6.15 7.68 6.87
N LEU A 355 -4.82 7.73 6.94
CA LEU A 355 -3.97 6.54 7.09
C LEU A 355 -3.49 6.32 8.53
N GLN A 356 -4.01 7.09 9.48
CA GLN A 356 -3.80 6.92 10.92
C GLN A 356 -5.09 7.13 11.74
N GLY A 357 -6.13 6.36 11.44
CA GLY A 357 -7.36 6.45 12.23
C GLY A 357 -8.08 7.78 11.98
N HIS A 358 -8.17 8.60 13.02
CA HIS A 358 -8.72 9.96 12.97
C HIS A 358 -7.63 11.04 13.10
N VAL A 359 -6.36 10.64 13.10
CA VAL A 359 -5.21 11.52 13.19
C VAL A 359 -4.79 11.92 11.77
N PRO A 360 -4.76 13.23 11.42
CA PRO A 360 -4.47 13.71 10.07
C PRO A 360 -2.97 13.66 9.72
N ALA A 361 -2.27 12.59 10.10
CA ALA A 361 -0.83 12.46 9.88
C ALA A 361 -0.47 12.22 8.40
N LEU A 362 -1.25 11.35 7.72
CA LEU A 362 -1.10 11.06 6.30
C LEU A 362 -2.49 10.83 5.69
N MET A 363 -2.77 11.52 4.59
CA MET A 363 -4.08 11.57 3.97
C MET A 363 -3.97 11.64 2.45
N SER A 364 -4.99 11.12 1.76
CA SER A 364 -5.16 11.29 0.31
C SER A 364 -6.60 11.59 -0.06
N GLY A 365 -6.80 12.21 -1.22
CA GLY A 365 -8.11 12.44 -1.80
C GLY A 365 -8.02 13.25 -3.09
N SER A 366 -9.06 13.16 -3.92
CA SER A 366 -9.28 14.04 -5.06
C SER A 366 -9.64 15.45 -4.60
N GLN A 367 -9.54 16.43 -5.51
CA GLN A 367 -9.93 17.81 -5.24
C GLN A 367 -11.35 17.91 -4.64
N GLU A 368 -12.30 17.19 -5.23
CA GLU A 368 -13.71 17.15 -4.82
C GLU A 368 -13.86 16.60 -3.40
N GLU A 369 -13.08 15.57 -3.08
CA GLU A 369 -13.14 14.88 -1.80
C GLU A 369 -12.49 15.70 -0.68
N TRP A 370 -11.38 16.39 -0.95
CA TRP A 370 -10.81 17.38 -0.04
C TRP A 370 -11.79 18.55 0.22
N ARG A 371 -12.51 19.00 -0.81
CA ARG A 371 -13.55 20.02 -0.65
C ARG A 371 -14.70 19.50 0.21
N ARG A 372 -15.23 18.31 -0.11
CA ARG A 372 -16.32 17.67 0.63
C ARG A 372 -15.96 17.51 2.11
N ILE A 373 -14.75 17.00 2.40
CA ILE A 373 -14.36 16.75 3.79
C ILE A 373 -14.17 18.03 4.59
N SER A 374 -13.72 19.13 3.98
CA SER A 374 -13.59 20.43 4.68
C SER A 374 -14.93 20.91 5.24
N VAL A 375 -16.02 20.69 4.49
CA VAL A 375 -17.39 21.01 4.90
C VAL A 375 -17.86 20.04 5.99
N LEU A 376 -17.70 18.73 5.77
CA LEU A 376 -18.15 17.70 6.71
C LEU A 376 -17.44 17.77 8.06
N LEU A 377 -16.14 18.06 8.10
CA LEU A 377 -15.40 18.26 9.35
C LEU A 377 -15.98 19.43 10.14
N THR A 378 -16.25 20.54 9.48
CA THR A 378 -16.84 21.71 10.15
C THR A 378 -18.26 21.42 10.64
N GLU A 379 -19.05 20.66 9.89
CA GLU A 379 -20.39 20.25 10.33
C GLU A 379 -20.34 19.26 11.50
N SER A 380 -19.44 18.28 11.45
CA SER A 380 -19.16 17.35 12.55
C SER A 380 -18.78 18.13 13.82
N ALA A 381 -17.87 19.09 13.70
CA ALA A 381 -17.45 19.94 14.81
C ALA A 381 -18.61 20.75 15.40
N LEU A 382 -19.46 21.35 14.56
CA LEU A 382 -20.67 22.07 14.99
C LEU A 382 -21.71 21.16 15.67
N LEU A 383 -21.79 19.89 15.30
CA LEU A 383 -22.66 18.93 16.00
C LEU A 383 -22.11 18.62 17.39
N MET A 384 -20.79 18.52 17.55
CA MET A 384 -20.15 18.29 18.85
C MET A 384 -20.41 19.42 19.85
N THR A 385 -20.60 20.66 19.40
CA THR A 385 -20.94 21.79 20.29
C THR A 385 -22.33 21.68 20.91
N ARG A 386 -23.19 20.79 20.40
CA ARG A 386 -24.53 20.53 20.94
C ARG A 386 -24.53 19.50 22.08
N GLN A 387 -23.39 18.85 22.34
CA GLN A 387 -23.27 17.91 23.46
C GLN A 387 -23.37 18.65 24.80
N THR A 388 -23.89 17.97 25.82
CA THR A 388 -24.00 18.52 27.18
C THR A 388 -23.22 17.60 28.14
N PRO A 389 -22.19 18.11 28.85
CA PRO A 389 -21.65 19.48 28.76
C PRO A 389 -20.98 19.76 27.40
N MET A 390 -21.00 21.02 26.98
CA MET A 390 -20.33 21.43 25.74
C MET A 390 -18.81 21.20 25.87
N PRO A 391 -18.14 20.59 24.88
CA PRO A 391 -16.70 20.41 24.92
C PRO A 391 -15.96 21.75 24.98
N ARG A 392 -14.86 21.82 25.75
CA ARG A 392 -14.00 23.00 25.83
C ARG A 392 -13.13 23.21 24.58
N LEU A 393 -12.88 22.15 23.83
CA LEU A 393 -12.05 22.11 22.62
C LEU A 393 -12.68 21.13 21.62
N VAL A 394 -12.79 21.53 20.37
CA VAL A 394 -13.15 20.68 19.23
C VAL A 394 -12.16 20.93 18.09
N SER A 395 -11.03 20.22 18.13
CA SER A 395 -10.05 20.22 17.03
C SER A 395 -10.55 19.46 15.80
N ASP A 396 -9.86 19.59 14.67
CA ASP A 396 -10.16 18.84 13.46
C ASP A 396 -10.05 17.31 13.67
N MET A 397 -9.11 16.86 14.51
CA MET A 397 -9.02 15.45 14.94
C MET A 397 -10.29 14.95 15.63
N HIS A 398 -10.89 15.75 16.51
CA HIS A 398 -12.15 15.39 17.17
C HIS A 398 -13.27 15.29 16.13
N ALA A 399 -13.39 16.29 15.27
CA ALA A 399 -14.36 16.29 14.18
C ALA A 399 -14.20 15.07 13.26
N MET A 400 -12.97 14.72 12.94
CA MET A 400 -12.61 13.57 12.12
C MET A 400 -12.96 12.24 12.81
N ALA A 401 -12.73 12.12 14.11
CA ALA A 401 -13.14 10.95 14.89
C ALA A 401 -14.66 10.73 14.83
N GLY A 402 -15.46 11.81 14.83
CA GLY A 402 -16.90 11.73 14.61
C GLY A 402 -17.27 11.13 13.24
N LEU A 403 -16.56 11.54 12.18
CA LEU A 403 -16.77 11.04 10.82
C LEU A 403 -16.34 9.58 10.65
N VAL A 404 -15.21 9.17 11.25
CA VAL A 404 -14.72 7.79 11.26
C VAL A 404 -15.69 6.87 12.01
N ASN A 405 -16.15 7.29 13.19
CA ASN A 405 -17.09 6.51 14.01
C ASN A 405 -18.54 6.58 13.51
N LYS A 406 -18.80 7.33 12.43
CA LYS A 406 -20.12 7.55 11.83
C LYS A 406 -21.16 8.13 12.81
N SER A 407 -20.71 8.81 13.87
CA SER A 407 -21.59 9.40 14.86
C SER A 407 -22.13 10.73 14.35
N GLY A 408 -23.46 10.89 14.37
CA GLY A 408 -24.10 12.14 13.95
C GLY A 408 -24.16 12.40 12.43
N LEU A 409 -23.65 11.49 11.59
CA LEU A 409 -23.79 11.59 10.13
C LEU A 409 -25.24 11.38 9.70
N LYS A 410 -25.75 12.30 8.86
CA LYS A 410 -27.06 12.15 8.23
C LYS A 410 -27.08 10.95 7.27
N ASN A 411 -25.99 10.74 6.52
CA ASN A 411 -25.87 9.63 5.58
C ASN A 411 -24.62 8.78 5.88
N LYS A 412 -24.79 7.74 6.71
CA LYS A 412 -23.70 6.91 7.24
C LYS A 412 -22.89 6.14 6.18
N SER A 413 -23.38 5.95 4.95
CA SER A 413 -22.62 5.26 3.90
C SER A 413 -21.79 6.24 3.07
N LEU A 414 -22.40 7.34 2.63
CA LEU A 414 -21.75 8.35 1.78
C LEU A 414 -20.78 9.24 2.56
N ASP A 415 -21.15 9.65 3.78
CA ASP A 415 -20.37 10.60 4.58
C ASP A 415 -19.29 9.92 5.43
N ALA A 416 -19.32 8.58 5.53
CA ALA A 416 -18.33 7.84 6.31
C ALA A 416 -16.93 8.00 5.73
N LEU A 417 -15.98 8.29 6.61
CA LEU A 417 -14.59 8.46 6.24
C LEU A 417 -13.90 7.09 6.16
N ASN A 418 -13.11 6.87 5.11
CA ASN A 418 -12.27 5.69 5.00
C ASN A 418 -11.00 5.91 5.81
N SER A 419 -10.75 4.98 6.73
CA SER A 419 -9.65 5.06 7.66
C SER A 419 -8.91 3.73 7.71
N ILE A 420 -7.60 3.82 7.58
CA ILE A 420 -6.67 2.69 7.65
C ILE A 420 -5.60 3.08 8.67
N ASN A 421 -4.98 2.11 9.36
CA ASN A 421 -3.88 2.35 10.28
C ASN A 421 -2.59 1.75 9.69
N VAL A 422 -1.88 2.55 8.89
CA VAL A 422 -0.60 2.18 8.25
C VAL A 422 0.49 3.23 8.49
N VAL A 423 0.21 4.21 9.35
CA VAL A 423 1.19 5.16 9.86
C VAL A 423 1.60 4.71 11.26
N ALA A 424 2.89 4.46 11.44
CA ALA A 424 3.47 4.12 12.72
C ALA A 424 3.42 5.29 13.69
N ASP A 425 3.18 5.01 14.96
CA ASP A 425 3.46 5.96 16.03
C ASP A 425 4.96 5.95 16.34
N ALA A 426 5.58 7.13 16.41
CA ALA A 426 7.02 7.20 16.59
C ALA A 426 7.52 6.69 17.95
N ARG A 427 6.65 6.51 18.95
CA ARG A 427 7.02 6.06 20.31
C ARG A 427 7.86 4.78 20.30
N ASP A 428 7.63 3.91 19.30
CA ASP A 428 8.28 2.61 19.16
C ASP A 428 9.63 2.71 18.44
N TYR A 429 9.91 3.82 17.75
CA TYR A 429 11.09 4.01 16.87
C TYR A 429 12.06 5.07 17.37
N VAL A 430 11.60 6.02 18.20
CA VAL A 430 12.44 7.11 18.69
C VAL A 430 13.47 6.67 19.72
N ARG A 431 13.35 5.44 20.25
CA ARG A 431 14.32 4.88 21.20
C ARG A 431 15.63 4.56 20.49
N HIS A 432 16.76 4.81 21.16
CA HIS A 432 18.09 4.51 20.61
C HIS A 432 18.33 3.02 20.35
N THR A 433 17.55 2.15 21.00
CA THR A 433 17.64 0.68 20.89
C THR A 433 16.81 0.11 19.75
N SER A 434 16.14 0.93 18.93
CA SER A 434 15.38 0.41 17.79
C SER A 434 16.34 -0.16 16.74
N ASP A 435 16.23 -1.45 16.46
CA ASP A 435 17.07 -2.14 15.48
C ASP A 435 16.46 -2.05 14.08
N CYS A 436 17.23 -2.41 13.05
CA CYS A 436 16.71 -2.43 11.67
C CYS A 436 15.48 -3.32 11.49
N ILE A 437 15.26 -4.30 12.37
CA ILE A 437 14.08 -5.15 12.39
C ILE A 437 12.80 -4.34 12.67
N ASP A 438 12.86 -3.32 13.53
CA ASP A 438 11.68 -2.52 13.88
C ASP A 438 11.17 -1.73 12.65
N PHE A 439 12.10 -1.21 11.86
CA PHE A 439 11.84 -0.51 10.60
C PHE A 439 11.33 -1.41 9.46
N ARG A 440 11.42 -2.74 9.60
CA ARG A 440 10.88 -3.70 8.63
C ARG A 440 9.38 -3.93 8.77
N SER A 441 8.75 -3.45 9.84
CA SER A 441 7.30 -3.52 9.98
C SER A 441 6.59 -2.74 8.87
N PHE A 442 5.46 -3.27 8.37
CA PHE A 442 4.70 -2.70 7.24
C PHE A 442 4.02 -1.38 7.62
N ASN A 443 4.78 -0.29 7.58
CA ASN A 443 4.30 1.05 7.83
C ASN A 443 4.73 1.98 6.68
N LEU A 444 3.76 2.72 6.15
CA LEU A 444 3.99 3.65 5.03
C LEU A 444 4.73 4.90 5.50
N ALA A 445 4.37 5.40 6.68
CA ALA A 445 4.96 6.59 7.26
C ALA A 445 5.05 6.46 8.78
N ILE A 446 5.80 7.37 9.40
CA ILE A 446 5.94 7.48 10.86
C ILE A 446 5.49 8.87 11.30
N HIS A 447 4.58 8.92 12.27
CA HIS A 447 4.09 10.17 12.85
C HIS A 447 4.79 10.45 14.18
N VAL A 448 5.59 11.52 14.19
CA VAL A 448 6.40 11.97 15.33
C VAL A 448 5.61 13.01 16.15
N SER A 449 4.46 12.56 16.67
CA SER A 449 3.49 13.39 17.39
C SER A 449 4.02 13.89 18.73
N HIS A 450 3.36 14.88 19.32
CA HIS A 450 3.65 15.31 20.68
C HIS A 450 3.56 14.14 21.69
N ALA A 451 2.49 13.36 21.60
CA ALA A 451 2.25 12.21 22.48
C ALA A 451 3.37 11.16 22.34
N SER A 452 3.79 10.86 21.10
CA SER A 452 4.85 9.90 20.82
C SER A 452 6.17 10.27 21.50
N LEU A 453 6.49 11.56 21.53
CA LEU A 453 7.72 12.09 22.11
C LEU A 453 7.64 12.19 23.64
N THR A 454 6.49 12.56 24.18
CA THR A 454 6.31 12.58 25.64
C THR A 454 6.26 11.18 26.23
N GLU A 455 5.55 10.25 25.61
CA GLU A 455 5.39 8.88 26.11
C GLU A 455 6.60 8.01 25.77
N GLY A 456 7.14 8.12 24.55
CA GLY A 456 8.24 7.29 24.07
C GLY A 456 9.60 7.67 24.67
N LEU A 457 9.84 8.95 24.92
CA LEU A 457 11.13 9.48 25.42
C LEU A 457 11.05 10.18 26.78
N GLY A 458 9.86 10.29 27.39
CA GLY A 458 9.70 11.02 28.65
C GLY A 458 9.97 12.52 28.51
N LEU A 459 9.85 13.09 27.30
CA LEU A 459 10.09 14.51 27.09
C LEU A 459 9.00 15.35 27.74
N ALA A 460 9.39 16.41 28.44
CA ALA A 460 8.43 17.41 28.92
C ALA A 460 7.77 18.13 27.73
N MET A 461 6.46 18.37 27.79
CA MET A 461 5.68 18.97 26.70
C MET A 461 6.30 20.28 26.15
N ALA A 462 6.84 21.13 27.03
CA ALA A 462 7.50 22.38 26.64
C ALA A 462 8.79 22.19 25.80
N LYS A 463 9.41 21.01 25.84
CA LYS A 463 10.63 20.68 25.09
C LYS A 463 10.36 19.93 23.79
N VAL A 464 9.14 19.46 23.57
CA VAL A 464 8.80 18.61 22.41
C VAL A 464 9.09 19.35 21.11
N GLU A 465 8.54 20.55 20.93
CA GLU A 465 8.71 21.34 19.70
C GLU A 465 10.20 21.59 19.38
N THR A 466 10.99 21.97 20.39
CA THR A 466 12.42 22.29 20.18
C THR A 466 13.29 21.06 19.92
N LYS A 467 12.89 19.87 20.39
CA LYS A 467 13.64 18.62 20.20
C LYS A 467 13.20 17.80 18.99
N ARG A 468 11.95 17.99 18.54
CA ARG A 468 11.34 17.22 17.46
C ARG A 468 12.18 17.19 16.16
N PRO A 469 12.72 18.30 15.62
CA PRO A 469 13.48 18.26 14.37
C PRO A 469 14.68 17.30 14.42
N GLY A 470 15.42 17.33 15.53
CA GLY A 470 16.57 16.45 15.74
C GLY A 470 16.16 14.99 15.85
N ILE A 471 15.09 14.69 16.58
CA ILE A 471 14.57 13.33 16.74
C ILE A 471 14.06 12.77 15.41
N MET A 472 13.31 13.58 14.65
CA MET A 472 12.84 13.23 13.31
C MET A 472 14.01 12.86 12.40
N ASN A 473 15.03 13.73 12.32
CA ASN A 473 16.18 13.51 11.47
C ASN A 473 16.98 12.27 11.89
N THR A 474 17.28 12.12 13.20
CA THR A 474 18.03 10.95 13.70
C THR A 474 17.28 9.64 13.49
N THR A 475 15.96 9.62 13.70
CA THR A 475 15.16 8.41 13.44
C THR A 475 15.15 8.05 11.95
N MET A 476 14.99 9.04 11.07
CA MET A 476 14.96 8.78 9.64
C MET A 476 16.32 8.40 9.05
N GLU A 477 17.42 9.01 9.51
CA GLU A 477 18.76 8.59 9.06
C GLU A 477 19.08 7.15 9.48
N ARG A 478 18.58 6.70 10.64
CA ARG A 478 18.65 5.28 11.01
C ARG A 478 17.82 4.40 10.08
N PHE A 479 16.59 4.82 9.77
CA PHE A 479 15.74 4.12 8.81
C PHE A 479 16.42 3.97 7.45
N TRP A 480 16.96 5.05 6.88
CA TRP A 480 17.63 5.02 5.58
C TRP A 480 18.86 4.14 5.58
N LYS A 481 19.69 4.22 6.63
CA LYS A 481 20.84 3.33 6.79
C LYS A 481 20.43 1.85 6.81
N CYS A 482 19.35 1.53 7.52
CA CYS A 482 18.80 0.18 7.54
C CYS A 482 18.25 -0.24 6.18
N HIS A 483 17.67 0.68 5.41
CA HIS A 483 17.15 0.41 4.07
C HIS A 483 18.29 0.12 3.08
N GLU A 484 19.33 0.96 3.07
CA GLU A 484 20.51 0.84 2.18
C GLU A 484 21.34 -0.43 2.44
N MET A 485 21.35 -0.96 3.67
CA MET A 485 22.02 -2.22 3.98
C MET A 485 21.33 -3.46 3.38
N ASN A 486 20.06 -3.33 2.96
CA ASN A 486 19.28 -4.45 2.42
C ASN A 486 19.10 -4.38 0.89
N THR A 487 19.44 -3.27 0.25
CA THR A 487 19.45 -3.10 -1.21
C THR A 487 20.79 -3.57 -1.76
#